data_AF-A0A931DH27-F1
#
_entry.id   AF-A0A931DH27-F1
#
_cell.length_a   1.000
_cell.length_b   1.000
_cell.length_c   1.000
_cell.angle_alpha   90.00
_cell.angle_beta   90.00
_cell.angle_gamma   90.00
#
_symmetry.space_group_name_H-M   'P 1'
#
loop_
_entity.id
_entity.type
_entity.pdbx_description
1 polymer ?
#
loop_
_entity_poly.entity_id
_entity_poly.type
_entity_poly.pdbx_seq_one_letter_code
_entity_poly.pdbx_strand_id
1 'polypeptide(L)'
;MRLLIMLAAVAVLAVVVILVYYAVTEGPRPPARAAGWETHTESSGGVTTVLVRQVAGDGAELGRQVVASIPDGAPDWETRYHEAMAEARSRVAALRIEAE
;
A
#
# COMPACT_ATOMS: atom_id res chain seq x y z
N MET A 1 32.23 30.21 -25.12
CA MET A 1 30.81 30.51 -24.81
C MET A 1 29.84 29.46 -25.36
N ARG A 2 29.81 29.17 -26.66
CA ARG A 2 28.89 28.14 -27.24
C ARG A 2 29.02 26.74 -26.61
N LEU A 3 30.24 26.31 -26.31
CA LEU A 3 30.49 24.98 -25.71
C LEU A 3 29.94 24.90 -24.27
N LEU A 4 30.08 25.97 -23.48
CA LEU A 4 29.49 26.07 -22.14
C LEU A 4 27.95 26.07 -22.19
N ILE A 5 27.35 26.72 -23.19
CA ILE A 5 25.89 26.74 -23.38
C ILE A 5 25.37 25.34 -23.74
N MET A 6 26.07 24.62 -24.62
CA MET A 6 25.72 23.23 -24.93
C MET A 6 25.81 22.33 -23.70
N LEU A 7 26.87 22.48 -22.90
CA LEU A 7 27.08 21.65 -21.71
C LEU A 7 26.01 21.94 -20.64
N ALA A 8 25.63 23.22 -20.47
CA ALA A 8 24.53 23.61 -19.61
C ALA A 8 23.17 23.06 -20.09
N ALA A 9 22.90 23.12 -21.40
CA ALA A 9 21.66 22.58 -21.96
C ALA A 9 21.53 21.07 -21.74
N VAL A 10 22.62 20.32 -21.91
CA VAL A 10 22.66 18.87 -21.64
C VAL A 10 22.45 18.58 -20.16
N ALA A 11 23.08 19.36 -19.27
CA ALA A 11 22.90 19.20 -17.82
C ALA A 11 21.44 19.45 -17.40
N VAL A 12 20.81 20.52 -17.92
CA VAL A 12 19.39 20.82 -17.66
C VAL A 12 18.50 19.70 -18.17
N LEU A 13 18.74 19.20 -19.38
CA LEU A 13 17.98 18.08 -19.94
C LEU A 13 18.11 16.82 -19.07
N ALA A 14 19.32 16.50 -18.60
CA ALA A 14 19.55 15.38 -17.71
C ALA A 14 18.78 15.53 -16.38
N VAL A 15 18.79 16.74 -15.79
CA VAL A 15 18.01 17.03 -14.58
C VAL A 15 16.52 16.83 -14.83
N VAL A 16 15.98 17.31 -15.96
CA VAL A 16 14.57 17.13 -16.31
C VAL A 16 14.23 15.64 -16.44
N VAL A 17 15.07 14.85 -17.12
CA VAL A 17 14.86 13.41 -17.28
C VAL A 17 14.88 12.70 -15.92
N ILE A 18 15.81 13.08 -15.03
CA ILE A 18 15.88 12.53 -13.67
C ILE A 18 14.60 12.87 -12.88
N LEU A 19 14.13 14.12 -12.95
CA LEU A 19 12.91 14.54 -12.27
C LEU A 19 11.67 13.81 -12.80
N VAL A 20 11.57 13.61 -14.11
CA VAL A 20 10.48 12.84 -14.72
C VAL A 20 10.55 11.38 -14.32
N TYR A 21 11.74 10.79 -14.31
CA TYR A 21 11.95 9.42 -13.83
C TYR A 21 11.44 9.27 -12.40
N TYR A 22 11.90 10.12 -11.48
CA TYR A 22 11.45 10.11 -10.09
C TYR A 22 9.94 10.34 -9.96
N ALA A 23 9.34 11.26 -10.72
CA ALA A 23 7.91 11.52 -10.67
C ALA A 23 7.04 10.36 -11.19
N VAL A 24 7.57 9.54 -12.11
CA VAL A 24 6.87 8.36 -12.64
C VAL A 24 7.08 7.13 -11.76
N THR A 25 8.28 6.94 -11.21
CA THR A 25 8.59 5.79 -10.34
C THR A 25 8.08 5.98 -8.91
N GLU A 26 8.13 7.21 -8.40
CA GLU A 26 7.55 7.58 -7.12
C GLU A 26 6.20 8.25 -7.40
N GLY A 27 5.19 7.42 -7.71
CA GLY A 27 3.80 7.92 -7.78
C GLY A 27 3.45 8.73 -6.52
N PRO A 28 2.48 9.65 -6.58
CA PRO A 28 2.21 10.60 -5.50
C PRO A 28 2.12 9.89 -4.16
N ARG A 29 3.15 10.05 -3.30
CA ARG A 29 3.09 9.50 -1.94
C ARG A 29 1.90 10.18 -1.26
N PRO A 30 0.85 9.44 -0.86
CA PRO A 30 -0.23 10.04 -0.11
C PRO A 30 0.35 10.70 1.16
N PRO A 31 -0.25 11.80 1.65
CA PRO A 31 0.26 12.49 2.83
C PRO A 31 0.45 11.49 3.96
N ALA A 32 1.62 11.54 4.61
CA ALA A 32 2.07 10.57 5.61
C ALA A 32 0.92 10.19 6.55
N ARG A 33 0.31 9.03 6.29
CA ARG A 33 -0.81 8.52 7.07
C ARG A 33 -0.19 8.06 8.38
N ALA A 34 -0.63 8.56 9.54
CA ALA A 34 -0.08 8.09 10.81
C ALA A 34 0.02 6.55 10.82
N ALA A 35 1.17 6.01 11.26
CA ALA A 35 1.40 4.57 11.22
C ALA A 35 0.22 3.86 11.89
N GLY A 36 -0.41 2.93 11.17
CA GLY A 36 -1.74 2.47 11.53
C GLY A 36 -2.05 1.09 11.00
N TRP A 37 -2.89 0.37 11.74
CA TRP A 37 -3.45 -0.89 11.31
C TRP A 37 -4.63 -0.64 10.38
N GLU A 38 -4.64 -1.31 9.22
CA GLU A 38 -5.71 -1.21 8.23
C GLU A 38 -6.15 -2.58 7.72
N THR A 39 -7.44 -2.70 7.41
CA THR A 39 -8.00 -3.89 6.76
C THR A 39 -7.61 -3.91 5.30
N HIS A 40 -7.11 -5.04 4.81
CA HIS A 40 -6.75 -5.24 3.42
C HIS A 40 -7.32 -6.56 2.91
N THR A 41 -7.73 -6.56 1.65
CA THR A 41 -8.23 -7.77 0.97
C THR A 41 -7.34 -8.02 -0.23
N GLU A 42 -6.76 -9.21 -0.27
CA GLU A 42 -5.98 -9.69 -1.41
C GLU A 42 -6.79 -10.81 -2.09
N SER A 43 -6.92 -10.76 -3.42
CA SER A 43 -7.51 -11.85 -4.19
C SER A 43 -6.46 -12.35 -5.17
N SER A 44 -6.06 -13.61 -5.01
CA SER A 44 -4.97 -14.24 -5.75
C SER A 44 -5.23 -15.74 -5.87
N GLY A 45 -5.01 -16.30 -7.06
CA GLY A 45 -5.07 -17.75 -7.27
C GLY A 45 -6.43 -18.41 -6.99
N GLY A 46 -7.54 -17.66 -7.13
CA GLY A 46 -8.89 -18.17 -6.84
C GLY A 46 -9.21 -18.23 -5.33
N VAL A 47 -8.45 -17.50 -4.51
CA VAL A 47 -8.66 -17.37 -3.08
C VAL A 47 -8.69 -15.89 -2.71
N THR A 48 -9.72 -15.49 -1.99
CA THR A 48 -9.83 -14.20 -1.33
C THR A 48 -9.28 -14.30 0.09
N THR A 49 -8.18 -13.60 0.36
CA THR A 49 -7.56 -13.50 1.67
C THR A 49 -7.90 -12.15 2.30
N VAL A 50 -8.59 -12.20 3.44
CA VAL A 50 -8.83 -11.02 4.29
C VAL A 50 -7.73 -10.95 5.32
N LEU A 51 -7.04 -9.82 5.39
CA LEU A 51 -5.92 -9.61 6.30
C LEU A 51 -5.96 -8.21 6.91
N VAL A 52 -5.22 -8.04 8.00
CA VAL A 52 -4.94 -6.75 8.61
C VAL A 52 -3.46 -6.50 8.45
N ARG A 53 -3.09 -5.31 7.96
CA ARG A 53 -1.69 -4.91 7.83
C ARG A 53 -1.41 -3.65 8.63
N GLN A 54 -0.24 -3.59 9.25
CA GLN A 54 0.30 -2.40 9.87
C GLN A 54 1.12 -1.67 8.82
N VAL A 55 0.77 -0.42 8.55
CA VAL A 55 1.45 0.42 7.56
C VAL A 55 2.12 1.57 8.29
N ALA A 56 3.41 1.76 8.06
CA ALA A 56 4.18 2.90 8.54
C ALA A 56 3.75 4.20 7.85
N GLY A 57 4.19 5.33 8.39
CA GLY A 57 3.82 6.64 7.85
C GLY A 57 4.31 6.92 6.43
N ASP A 58 5.33 6.20 5.99
CA ASP A 58 5.90 6.23 4.64
C ASP A 58 5.25 5.21 3.68
N GLY A 59 4.28 4.43 4.16
CA GLY A 59 3.61 3.39 3.38
C GLY A 59 4.27 2.01 3.46
N ALA A 60 5.36 1.84 4.21
CA ALA A 60 5.99 0.53 4.39
C ALA A 60 5.11 -0.41 5.22
N GLU A 61 4.94 -1.66 4.79
CA GLU A 61 4.27 -2.68 5.59
C GLU A 61 5.21 -3.12 6.73
N LEU A 62 4.77 -2.86 7.97
CA LEU A 62 5.49 -3.22 9.19
C LEU A 62 5.11 -4.63 9.68
N GLY A 63 3.91 -5.08 9.36
CA GLY A 63 3.42 -6.39 9.76
C GLY A 63 2.08 -6.73 9.10
N ARG A 64 1.79 -8.02 9.00
CA ARG A 64 0.52 -8.53 8.48
C ARG A 64 -0.02 -9.65 9.34
N GLN A 65 -1.34 -9.72 9.42
CA GLN A 65 -2.05 -10.82 10.06
C GLN A 65 -3.21 -11.26 9.16
N VAL A 66 -3.18 -12.53 8.75
CA VAL A 66 -4.28 -13.12 7.99
C VAL A 66 -5.44 -13.40 8.94
N VAL A 67 -6.64 -12.97 8.54
CA VAL A 67 -7.88 -13.23 9.26
C VAL A 67 -8.56 -14.46 8.69
N ALA A 68 -8.73 -14.51 7.36
CA ALA A 68 -9.30 -15.66 6.68
C ALA A 68 -8.76 -15.81 5.25
N SER A 69 -8.79 -17.03 4.73
CA SER A 69 -8.58 -17.33 3.31
C SER A 69 -9.78 -18.11 2.80
N ILE A 70 -10.48 -17.55 1.82
CA ILE A 70 -11.79 -18.00 1.35
C ILE A 70 -11.64 -18.37 -0.13
N PRO A 71 -11.84 -19.64 -0.52
CA PRO A 71 -11.84 -20.01 -1.93
C PRO A 71 -12.97 -19.29 -2.67
N ASP A 72 -12.68 -18.66 -3.81
CA ASP A 72 -13.64 -17.84 -4.57
C ASP A 72 -14.84 -18.66 -5.08
N GLY A 73 -14.66 -19.98 -5.23
CA GLY A 73 -15.73 -20.92 -5.60
C GLY A 73 -16.57 -21.44 -4.41
N ALA A 74 -16.35 -20.95 -3.19
CA ALA A 74 -17.08 -21.41 -2.02
C ALA A 74 -18.57 -20.99 -2.09
N PRO A 75 -19.53 -21.90 -1.86
CA PRO A 75 -20.96 -21.57 -1.92
C PRO A 75 -21.40 -20.61 -0.81
N ASP A 76 -20.64 -20.53 0.27
CA ASP A 76 -20.82 -19.66 1.42
C ASP A 76 -19.85 -18.46 1.43
N TRP A 77 -19.21 -18.16 0.29
CA TRP A 77 -18.16 -17.13 0.17
C TRP A 77 -18.57 -15.79 0.78
N GLU A 78 -19.77 -15.29 0.44
CA GLU A 78 -20.26 -13.97 0.88
C GLU A 78 -20.37 -13.89 2.40
N THR A 79 -20.92 -14.94 3.02
CA THR A 79 -21.06 -15.02 4.48
C THR A 79 -19.68 -15.03 5.14
N ARG A 80 -18.77 -15.86 4.65
CA ARG A 80 -17.40 -15.96 5.19
C ARG A 80 -16.63 -14.66 5.02
N TYR A 81 -16.82 -13.96 3.91
CA TYR A 81 -16.17 -12.69 3.64
C TYR A 81 -16.66 -11.61 4.60
N HIS A 82 -17.97 -11.51 4.81
CA HIS A 82 -18.54 -10.56 5.76
C HIS A 82 -18.12 -10.82 7.21
N GLU A 83 -18.10 -12.09 7.63
CA GLU A 83 -17.60 -12.48 8.96
C GLU A 83 -16.11 -12.12 9.12
N ALA A 84 -15.28 -12.47 8.12
CA ALA A 84 -13.86 -12.13 8.13
C ALA A 84 -13.61 -10.62 8.16
N MET A 85 -14.40 -9.83 7.44
CA MET A 85 -14.32 -8.37 7.46
C MET A 85 -14.76 -7.76 8.79
N ALA A 86 -15.80 -8.32 9.43
CA ALA A 86 -16.24 -7.89 10.76
C ALA A 86 -15.15 -8.16 11.80
N GLU A 87 -14.54 -9.34 11.74
CA GLU A 87 -13.42 -9.71 12.60
C GLU A 87 -12.18 -8.83 12.35
N ALA A 88 -11.82 -8.60 11.08
CA ALA A 88 -10.70 -7.73 10.72
C ALA A 88 -10.86 -6.33 11.29
N ARG A 89 -12.07 -5.74 11.22
CA ARG A 89 -12.37 -4.43 11.80
C ARG A 89 -12.27 -4.43 13.33
N SER A 90 -12.77 -5.49 13.98
CA SER A 90 -12.64 -5.65 15.44
C SER A 90 -11.18 -5.71 15.87
N ARG A 91 -10.34 -6.47 15.14
CA ARG A 91 -8.90 -6.56 15.40
C ARG A 91 -8.18 -5.23 15.20
N VAL A 92 -8.48 -4.49 14.13
CA VAL A 92 -7.94 -3.13 13.91
C VAL A 92 -8.30 -2.21 15.08
N ALA A 93 -9.55 -2.25 15.56
CA ALA A 93 -9.97 -1.43 16.69
C ALA A 93 -9.21 -1.79 17.97
N ALA A 94 -9.02 -3.08 18.26
CA ALA A 94 -8.25 -3.54 19.41
C ALA A 94 -6.77 -3.10 19.32
N LEU A 95 -6.13 -3.31 18.17
CA LEU A 95 -4.73 -2.94 17.93
C LEU A 95 -4.50 -1.43 17.97
N ARG A 96 -5.50 -0.64 17.60
CA ARG A 96 -5.45 0.82 17.73
C ARG A 96 -5.48 1.27 19.19
N ILE A 97 -6.30 0.63 20.02
CA ILE A 97 -6.37 0.93 21.46
C ILE A 97 -5.04 0.56 22.14
N GLU A 98 -4.39 -0.53 21.74
CA GLU A 98 -3.09 -0.93 22.30
C GLU A 98 -1.95 0.01 21.88
N ALA A 99 -2.09 0.72 20.77
CA ALA A 99 -1.08 1.63 20.24
C ALA A 99 -1.19 3.07 20.77
N GLU A 100 -2.28 3.44 21.46
CA GLU A 100 -2.49 4.73 22.14
C GLU A 100 -1.98 4.69 23.59
#